data_AF-A0A9N8W701-F1
#
_entry.id   AF-A0A9N8W701-F1
#
_cell.length_a   1.000
_cell.length_b   1.000
_cell.length_c   1.000
_cell.angle_alpha   90.00
_cell.angle_beta   90.00
_cell.angle_gamma   90.00
#
_symmetry.space_group_name_H-M   'P 1'
#
loop_
_entity.id
_entity.type
_entity.pdbx_description
1 polymer ?
#
loop_
_entity_poly.entity_id
_entity_poly.type
_entity_poly.pdbx_seq_one_letter_code
_entity_poly.pdbx_strand_id
1 'polypeptide(L)'
;MDAETLLNKLLVLVDILKYSKTTSVLQWDTSYLQDAIQCAYEVENQVLCMSEQEFVPIYQKILEVTGNENSHYSIHEIASIRHSIYFSLLSNNNLPADLYYYVLSSYPASSFSIGKDSLLQDIRRIGQTCATVDVLLGMGLTLQESLMTINEQHSYERPEQLSVLYEFSFKLLPDTVTKRATARPLLDKFTSLVDDDGEISAHFLDQIHEEAASIPMNNYDGMQIIAHAIILTDEDGYKNSCKAKKVQEILLSWILSIIHKTDAQQCEMFPVQLENQFWMLHPWILAQLSSLSYQIFDLYGQTLISCMNQEKKIHQRNYVHRLITDGSNNNDDDSIIINPQLSEHWMALKYQKNERVQFLTNQLLENDWFTFKNCLDPYSTREQSKFEIMWIDFYNSMGMF
;
A
#
# COMPACT_ATOMS: atom_id res chain seq x y z
N MET A 1 38.02 27.03 8.93
CA MET A 1 37.67 26.96 7.50
C MET A 1 37.64 28.38 6.99
N ASP A 2 38.16 28.67 5.80
CA ASP A 2 37.96 29.99 5.20
C ASP A 2 36.52 30.16 4.69
N ALA A 3 36.11 31.40 4.43
CA ALA A 3 34.74 31.73 4.05
C ALA A 3 34.32 31.11 2.71
N GLU A 4 35.27 30.88 1.80
CA GLU A 4 35.02 30.31 0.47
C GLU A 4 34.77 28.79 0.55
N THR A 5 35.56 28.09 1.36
CA THR A 5 35.35 26.66 1.66
C THR A 5 34.03 26.43 2.39
N LEU A 6 33.68 27.31 3.33
CA LEU A 6 32.39 27.25 4.04
C LEU A 6 31.21 27.44 3.09
N LEU A 7 31.29 28.44 2.20
CA LEU A 7 30.28 28.68 1.17
C LEU A 7 30.09 27.45 0.27
N ASN A 8 31.17 26.86 -0.23
CA ASN A 8 31.11 25.68 -1.10
C ASN A 8 30.47 24.47 -0.40
N LYS A 9 30.82 24.21 0.87
CA LYS A 9 30.20 23.14 1.66
C LYS A 9 28.70 23.41 1.90
N LEU A 10 28.33 24.66 2.20
CA LEU A 10 26.93 25.03 2.38
C LEU A 10 26.11 24.86 1.11
N LEU A 11 26.65 25.21 -0.07
CA LEU A 11 25.96 24.98 -1.35
C LEU A 11 25.68 23.50 -1.59
N VAL A 12 26.67 22.63 -1.35
CA VAL A 12 26.48 21.17 -1.44
C VAL A 12 25.40 20.68 -0.47
N LEU A 13 25.39 21.17 0.77
CA LEU A 13 24.40 20.79 1.76
C LEU A 13 23.00 21.32 1.43
N VAL A 14 22.88 22.48 0.78
CA VAL A 14 21.60 23.00 0.28
C VAL A 14 21.04 22.13 -0.84
N ASP A 15 21.89 21.64 -1.74
CA ASP A 15 21.48 20.66 -2.75
C ASP A 15 21.03 19.35 -2.10
N ILE A 16 21.79 18.84 -1.14
CA ILE A 16 21.40 17.65 -0.36
C ILE A 16 20.04 17.87 0.33
N LEU A 17 19.83 19.03 0.95
CA LEU A 17 18.55 19.39 1.57
C LEU A 17 17.42 19.44 0.54
N LYS A 18 17.66 19.99 -0.66
CA LYS A 18 16.69 20.00 -1.76
C LYS A 18 16.33 18.58 -2.18
N TYR A 19 17.33 17.73 -2.43
CA TYR A 19 17.12 16.35 -2.86
C TYR A 19 16.51 15.46 -1.78
N SER A 20 16.79 15.73 -0.51
CA SER A 20 16.21 15.00 0.63
C SER A 20 14.69 15.08 0.72
N LYS A 21 14.07 16.05 0.03
CA LYS A 21 12.61 16.23 -0.07
C LYS A 21 11.98 15.53 -1.29
N THR A 22 12.79 14.86 -2.12
CA THR A 22 12.37 14.29 -3.41
C THR A 22 12.54 12.76 -3.43
N THR A 23 12.09 12.11 -4.50
CA THR A 23 12.30 10.67 -4.74
C THR A 23 13.77 10.28 -4.96
N SER A 24 14.67 11.25 -5.15
CA SER A 24 16.10 11.02 -5.36
C SER A 24 16.77 10.28 -4.20
N VAL A 25 16.19 10.32 -3.00
CA VAL A 25 16.66 9.58 -1.81
C VAL A 25 16.70 8.06 -2.01
N LEU A 26 15.96 7.52 -2.99
CA LEU A 26 16.01 6.10 -3.36
C LEU A 26 17.37 5.66 -3.93
N GLN A 27 18.17 6.62 -4.41
CA GLN A 27 19.50 6.36 -4.96
C GLN A 27 20.62 6.52 -3.90
N TRP A 28 20.26 6.92 -2.68
CA TRP A 28 21.23 7.16 -1.63
C TRP A 28 21.56 5.85 -0.93
N ASP A 29 22.79 5.76 -0.40
CA ASP A 29 23.20 4.70 0.50
C ASP A 29 23.61 5.27 1.85
N THR A 30 23.83 4.39 2.83
CA THR A 30 24.17 4.80 4.19
C THR A 30 25.49 5.57 4.24
N SER A 31 26.44 5.26 3.36
CA SER A 31 27.76 5.93 3.31
C SER A 31 27.61 7.37 2.87
N TYR A 32 26.88 7.61 1.78
CA TYR A 32 26.60 8.95 1.26
C TYR A 32 25.91 9.82 2.32
N LEU A 33 24.91 9.25 3.00
CA LEU A 33 24.16 9.96 4.03
C LEU A 33 25.02 10.27 5.27
N GLN A 34 25.87 9.32 5.68
CA GLN A 34 26.82 9.52 6.78
C GLN A 34 27.80 10.67 6.47
N ASP A 35 28.36 10.70 5.26
CA ASP A 35 29.29 11.75 4.84
C ASP A 35 28.59 13.12 4.79
N ALA A 36 27.36 13.17 4.28
CA ALA A 36 26.54 14.37 4.25
C ALA A 36 26.26 14.93 5.66
N ILE A 37 25.87 14.06 6.59
CA ILE A 37 25.58 14.45 7.99
C ILE A 37 26.84 14.92 8.71
N GLN A 38 27.97 14.25 8.49
CA GLN A 38 29.25 14.64 9.05
C GLN A 38 29.68 16.02 8.52
N CYS A 39 29.54 16.26 7.22
CA CYS A 39 29.78 17.56 6.61
C CYS A 39 28.88 18.64 7.21
N ALA A 40 27.57 18.35 7.37
CA ALA A 40 26.62 19.27 7.98
C ALA A 40 26.97 19.61 9.43
N TYR A 41 27.43 18.64 10.21
CA TYR A 41 27.88 18.86 11.59
C TYR A 41 29.09 19.79 11.67
N GLU A 42 30.09 19.59 10.80
CA GLU A 42 31.28 20.46 10.74
C GLU A 42 30.92 21.91 10.38
N VAL A 43 29.99 22.07 9.43
CA VAL A 43 29.49 23.37 8.98
C VAL A 43 28.70 24.06 10.08
N GLU A 44 27.75 23.39 10.73
CA GLU A 44 26.97 23.97 11.84
C GLU A 44 27.87 24.45 12.98
N ASN A 45 28.86 23.65 13.39
CA ASN A 45 29.80 24.05 14.45
C ASN A 45 30.59 25.32 14.10
N GLN A 46 30.91 25.51 12.83
CA GLN A 46 31.60 26.71 12.39
C GLN A 46 30.67 27.92 12.34
N VAL A 47 29.47 27.76 11.80
CA VAL A 47 28.44 28.81 11.79
C VAL A 47 28.10 29.26 13.22
N LEU A 48 28.02 28.33 14.17
CA LEU A 48 27.79 28.63 15.59
C LEU A 48 28.90 29.49 16.24
N CYS A 49 30.13 29.41 15.74
CA CYS A 49 31.25 30.22 16.21
C CYS A 49 31.34 31.59 15.50
N MET A 50 30.51 31.84 14.48
CA MET A 50 30.50 33.10 13.73
C MET A 50 29.51 34.09 14.33
N SER A 51 29.82 35.38 14.20
CA SER A 51 28.85 36.43 14.46
C SER A 51 27.84 36.53 13.31
N GLU A 52 26.64 37.04 13.61
CA GLU A 52 25.60 37.27 12.61
C GLU A 52 26.08 38.17 11.46
N GLN A 53 26.94 39.16 11.77
CA GLN A 53 27.55 40.06 10.78
C GLN A 53 28.47 39.35 9.78
N GLU A 54 29.06 38.22 10.17
CA GLU A 54 29.93 37.41 9.31
C GLU A 54 29.14 36.37 8.51
N PHE A 55 28.03 35.86 9.05
CA PHE A 55 27.24 34.81 8.41
C PHE A 55 26.24 35.35 7.37
N VAL A 56 25.61 36.50 7.62
CA VAL A 56 24.62 37.11 6.71
C VAL A 56 25.17 37.30 5.28
N PRO A 57 26.40 37.79 5.06
CA PRO A 57 26.97 37.91 3.71
C PRO A 57 27.16 36.56 3.00
N ILE A 58 27.44 35.48 3.75
CA ILE A 58 27.59 34.13 3.19
C ILE A 58 26.21 33.59 2.78
N TYR A 59 25.21 33.77 3.65
CA TYR A 59 23.82 33.42 3.34
C TYR A 59 23.28 34.15 2.11
N GLN A 60 23.57 35.45 1.96
CA GLN A 60 23.20 36.21 0.76
C GLN A 60 23.81 35.62 -0.52
N LYS A 61 25.10 35.24 -0.47
CA LYS A 61 25.74 34.56 -1.60
C LYS A 61 25.13 33.20 -1.92
N ILE A 62 24.68 32.44 -0.91
CA ILE A 62 23.96 31.18 -1.15
C ILE A 62 22.68 31.45 -1.93
N LEU A 63 21.88 32.45 -1.52
CA LEU A 63 20.65 32.82 -2.22
C LEU A 63 20.91 33.31 -3.66
N GLU A 64 22.00 34.05 -3.88
CA GLU A 64 22.40 34.52 -5.21
C GLU A 64 22.77 33.36 -6.14
N VAL A 65 23.43 32.32 -5.61
CA VAL A 65 23.89 31.16 -6.41
C VAL A 65 22.78 30.14 -6.64
N THR A 66 21.89 29.91 -5.66
CA THR A 66 20.83 28.89 -5.77
C THR A 66 19.56 29.40 -6.49
N GLY A 67 19.42 30.71 -6.68
CA GLY A 67 18.39 31.33 -7.51
C GLY A 67 16.97 31.27 -6.94
N ASN A 68 16.08 32.12 -7.48
CA ASN A 68 14.64 32.24 -7.14
C ASN A 68 13.79 30.98 -7.47
N GLU A 69 14.40 29.80 -7.61
CA GLU A 69 13.70 28.55 -7.90
C GLU A 69 13.01 27.98 -6.65
N ASN A 70 11.84 28.52 -6.28
CA ASN A 70 10.81 27.94 -5.39
C ASN A 70 11.23 27.39 -4.00
N SER A 71 12.50 27.45 -3.60
CA SER A 71 12.99 26.98 -2.31
C SER A 71 13.62 28.14 -1.54
N HIS A 72 12.78 28.96 -0.91
CA HIS A 72 13.24 29.97 0.03
C HIS A 72 13.60 29.30 1.36
N TYR A 73 14.84 28.84 1.50
CA TYR A 73 15.39 28.42 2.79
C TYR A 73 15.67 29.66 3.63
N SER A 74 15.20 29.68 4.87
CA SER A 74 15.50 30.74 5.83
C SER A 74 16.95 30.67 6.30
N ILE A 75 17.49 31.80 6.77
CA ILE A 75 18.83 31.85 7.37
C ILE A 75 18.97 30.89 8.54
N HIS A 76 17.88 30.63 9.27
CA HIS A 76 17.85 29.65 10.36
C HIS A 76 17.94 28.22 9.84
N GLU A 77 17.24 27.86 8.77
CA GLU A 77 17.39 26.53 8.14
C GLU A 77 18.80 26.29 7.61
N ILE A 78 19.47 27.32 7.08
CA ILE A 78 20.86 27.20 6.64
C ILE A 78 21.83 27.15 7.84
N ALA A 79 21.54 27.89 8.91
CA ALA A 79 22.34 27.84 10.14
C ALA A 79 22.17 26.52 10.89
N SER A 80 21.03 25.85 10.76
CA SER A 80 20.75 24.51 11.31
C SER A 80 20.55 23.47 10.20
N ILE A 81 21.43 23.48 9.19
CA ILE A 81 21.28 22.69 7.97
C ILE A 81 21.26 21.17 8.24
N ARG A 82 22.00 20.69 9.25
CA ARG A 82 21.99 19.27 9.63
C ARG A 82 20.60 18.89 10.13
N HIS A 83 20.02 19.73 11.00
CA HIS A 83 18.66 19.54 11.49
C HIS A 83 17.64 19.53 10.34
N SER A 84 17.74 20.49 9.42
CA SER A 84 16.85 20.58 8.27
C SER A 84 16.95 19.35 7.34
N ILE A 85 18.14 18.78 7.17
CA ILE A 85 18.36 17.54 6.41
C ILE A 85 17.69 16.36 7.13
N TYR A 86 17.95 16.17 8.43
CA TYR A 86 17.30 15.12 9.21
C TYR A 86 15.77 15.21 9.16
N PHE A 87 15.23 16.40 9.35
CA PHE A 87 13.79 16.64 9.33
C PHE A 87 13.18 16.34 7.95
N SER A 88 13.85 16.77 6.88
CA SER A 88 13.38 16.52 5.51
C SER A 88 13.41 15.04 5.16
N LEU A 89 14.44 14.30 5.58
CA LEU A 89 14.53 12.85 5.38
C LEU A 89 13.44 12.09 6.14
N LEU A 90 13.25 12.39 7.43
CA LEU A 90 12.22 11.74 8.24
C LEU A 90 10.78 12.07 7.79
N SER A 91 10.62 13.15 7.04
CA SER A 91 9.33 13.55 6.43
C SER A 91 9.14 13.04 5.00
N ASN A 92 10.14 12.34 4.43
CA ASN A 92 10.09 11.86 3.05
C ASN A 92 9.58 10.41 2.98
N ASN A 93 8.40 10.22 2.40
CA ASN A 93 7.75 8.92 2.26
C ASN A 93 8.51 7.92 1.37
N ASN A 94 9.49 8.39 0.58
CA ASN A 94 10.30 7.56 -0.29
C ASN A 94 11.62 7.13 0.35
N LEU A 95 11.87 7.43 1.63
CA LEU A 95 13.12 7.08 2.29
C LEU A 95 13.21 5.56 2.48
N PRO A 96 14.24 4.89 1.92
CA PRO A 96 14.51 3.47 2.16
C PRO A 96 14.63 3.12 3.66
N ALA A 97 14.21 1.91 4.03
CA ALA A 97 14.14 1.49 5.43
C ALA A 97 15.50 1.49 6.16
N ASP A 98 16.57 1.06 5.48
CA ASP A 98 17.94 1.09 5.98
C ASP A 98 18.43 2.52 6.27
N LEU A 99 18.15 3.46 5.37
CA LEU A 99 18.44 4.88 5.58
C LEU A 99 17.60 5.46 6.70
N TYR A 100 16.33 5.08 6.77
CA TYR A 100 15.42 5.50 7.83
C TYR A 100 15.93 5.09 9.23
N TYR A 101 16.33 3.83 9.40
CA TYR A 101 16.91 3.35 10.65
C TYR A 101 18.20 4.07 11.00
N TYR A 102 19.07 4.32 10.01
CA TYR A 102 20.28 5.09 10.21
C TYR A 102 19.97 6.50 10.74
N VAL A 103 19.10 7.24 10.04
CA VAL A 103 18.68 8.61 10.38
C VAL A 103 18.09 8.70 11.78
N LEU A 104 17.28 7.72 12.20
CA LEU A 104 16.75 7.65 13.56
C LEU A 104 17.85 7.39 14.59
N SER A 105 18.74 6.43 14.32
CA SER A 105 19.81 6.06 15.24
C SER A 105 20.87 7.15 15.43
N SER A 106 21.07 7.99 14.42
CA SER A 106 22.06 9.08 14.42
C SER A 106 21.46 10.46 14.73
N TYR A 107 20.14 10.56 14.91
CA TYR A 107 19.47 11.83 15.18
C TYR A 107 20.00 12.45 16.49
N PRO A 108 20.56 13.67 16.44
CA PRO A 108 21.22 14.24 17.61
C PRO A 108 20.20 14.88 18.57
N ALA A 109 19.49 14.04 19.32
CA ALA A 109 18.45 14.44 20.28
C ALA A 109 18.99 15.29 21.46
N SER A 110 20.30 15.29 21.69
CA SER A 110 20.95 15.92 22.86
C SER A 110 21.77 17.17 22.55
N SER A 111 21.95 17.56 21.27
CA SER A 111 22.91 18.62 20.91
C SER A 111 22.31 20.00 20.62
N PHE A 112 21.00 20.20 20.75
CA PHE A 112 20.38 21.49 20.41
C PHE A 112 20.30 22.42 21.62
N SER A 113 21.10 23.49 21.58
CA SER A 113 20.92 24.73 22.33
C SER A 113 19.69 25.55 21.86
N ILE A 114 18.84 24.98 21.02
CA ILE A 114 17.60 25.56 20.49
C ILE A 114 16.43 24.76 21.08
N GLY A 115 15.69 25.42 22.00
CA GLY A 115 14.37 25.09 22.56
C GLY A 115 13.92 23.62 22.63
N LYS A 116 13.69 23.13 23.86
CA LYS A 116 12.92 21.90 24.16
C LYS A 116 11.63 21.75 23.33
N ASP A 117 11.01 22.86 22.91
CA ASP A 117 9.79 22.89 22.12
C ASP A 117 9.97 22.41 20.67
N SER A 118 11.15 22.60 20.06
CA SER A 118 11.47 22.07 18.72
C SER A 118 11.66 20.56 18.78
N LEU A 119 12.47 20.08 19.75
CA LEU A 119 12.63 18.64 20.00
C LEU A 119 11.29 17.95 20.31
N LEU A 120 10.38 18.60 21.04
CA LEU A 120 9.04 18.08 21.31
C LEU A 120 8.13 18.10 20.07
N GLN A 121 8.23 19.10 19.21
CA GLN A 121 7.51 19.12 17.92
C GLN A 121 8.05 18.07 16.96
N ASP A 122 9.37 17.91 16.90
CA ASP A 122 10.05 16.90 16.08
C ASP A 122 9.73 15.50 16.59
N ILE A 123 9.82 15.25 17.90
CA ILE A 123 9.39 13.98 18.52
C ILE A 123 7.87 13.77 18.35
N ARG A 124 7.03 14.81 18.34
CA ARG A 124 5.60 14.64 18.04
C ARG A 124 5.35 14.30 16.58
N ARG A 125 6.05 14.91 15.62
CA ARG A 125 5.89 14.67 14.19
C ARG A 125 6.54 13.36 13.75
N ILE A 126 7.81 13.16 14.09
CA ILE A 126 8.60 11.95 13.87
C ILE A 126 8.00 10.81 14.70
N GLY A 127 7.69 11.01 15.98
CA GLY A 127 7.03 10.00 16.81
C GLY A 127 5.61 9.67 16.37
N GLN A 128 4.84 10.58 15.76
CA GLN A 128 3.56 10.21 15.15
C GLN A 128 3.74 9.33 13.91
N THR A 129 4.82 9.49 13.14
CA THR A 129 5.09 8.66 11.96
C THR A 129 5.78 7.33 12.34
N CYS A 130 6.85 7.40 13.15
CA CYS A 130 7.62 6.25 13.66
C CYS A 130 6.85 5.42 14.68
N ALA A 131 6.23 6.02 15.71
CA ALA A 131 5.50 5.22 16.70
C ALA A 131 4.24 4.63 16.10
N THR A 132 3.59 5.29 15.13
CA THR A 132 2.48 4.64 14.42
C THR A 132 3.01 3.51 13.55
N VAL A 133 4.13 3.64 12.85
CA VAL A 133 4.69 2.52 12.06
C VAL A 133 5.23 1.39 12.93
N ASP A 134 6.09 1.63 13.92
CA ASP A 134 6.68 0.61 14.79
C ASP A 134 5.70 0.04 15.83
N VAL A 135 4.73 0.81 16.31
CA VAL A 135 3.64 0.25 17.15
C VAL A 135 2.66 -0.52 16.27
N LEU A 136 2.35 -0.09 15.04
CA LEU A 136 1.48 -0.88 14.16
C LEU A 136 2.20 -2.13 13.60
N LEU A 137 3.50 -2.06 13.29
CA LEU A 137 4.31 -3.24 12.96
C LEU A 137 4.51 -4.12 14.18
N GLY A 138 4.82 -3.54 15.33
CA GLY A 138 4.97 -4.28 16.58
C GLY A 138 3.66 -4.94 17.02
N MET A 139 2.53 -4.24 16.90
CA MET A 139 1.20 -4.81 17.11
C MET A 139 0.87 -5.85 16.05
N GLY A 140 1.18 -5.59 14.77
CA GLY A 140 0.97 -6.52 13.66
C GLY A 140 1.75 -7.82 13.85
N LEU A 141 3.05 -7.73 14.18
CA LEU A 141 3.94 -8.84 14.45
C LEU A 141 3.57 -9.56 15.75
N THR A 142 3.27 -8.84 16.83
CA THR A 142 2.87 -9.46 18.12
C THR A 142 1.50 -10.14 17.99
N LEU A 143 0.55 -9.57 17.25
CA LEU A 143 -0.72 -10.20 16.93
C LEU A 143 -0.49 -11.44 16.05
N GLN A 144 0.33 -11.33 15.00
CA GLN A 144 0.66 -12.44 14.12
C GLN A 144 1.35 -13.58 14.87
N GLU A 145 2.33 -13.29 15.72
CA GLU A 145 3.03 -14.27 16.57
C GLU A 145 2.10 -14.91 17.60
N SER A 146 1.33 -14.11 18.34
CA SER A 146 0.37 -14.60 19.34
C SER A 146 -0.73 -15.45 18.69
N LEU A 147 -1.10 -15.16 17.45
CA LEU A 147 -2.11 -15.90 16.70
C LEU A 147 -1.53 -17.14 16.02
N MET A 148 -0.27 -17.14 15.57
CA MET A 148 0.44 -18.37 15.15
C MET A 148 0.49 -19.38 16.30
N THR A 149 0.70 -18.91 17.54
CA THR A 149 0.65 -19.77 18.74
C THR A 149 -0.76 -20.30 19.03
N ILE A 150 -1.81 -19.55 18.68
CA ILE A 150 -3.21 -20.00 18.77
C ILE A 150 -3.54 -20.99 17.63
N ASN A 151 -3.00 -20.77 16.43
CA ASN A 151 -3.17 -21.63 15.25
C ASN A 151 -2.52 -23.01 15.44
N GLU A 152 -1.38 -23.06 16.13
CA GLU A 152 -0.71 -24.33 16.50
C GLU A 152 -1.50 -25.13 17.56
N GLN A 153 -2.37 -24.49 18.33
CA GLN A 153 -3.19 -25.15 19.37
C GLN A 153 -4.62 -25.49 18.90
N HIS A 154 -5.11 -24.84 17.85
CA HIS A 154 -6.45 -25.03 17.28
C HIS A 154 -6.43 -25.01 15.75
N SER A 155 -5.66 -25.91 15.15
CA SER A 155 -5.79 -26.21 13.72
C SER A 155 -7.24 -26.61 13.43
N TYR A 156 -7.93 -25.84 12.58
CA TYR A 156 -9.25 -26.08 11.95
C TYR A 156 -10.46 -25.20 12.31
N GLU A 157 -10.51 -24.41 13.39
CA GLU A 157 -11.85 -23.98 13.85
C GLU A 157 -12.35 -22.56 13.54
N ARG A 158 -11.58 -21.57 13.05
CA ARG A 158 -12.11 -20.19 12.91
C ARG A 158 -11.61 -19.38 11.70
N PRO A 159 -12.12 -19.64 10.48
CA PRO A 159 -11.71 -18.90 9.29
C PRO A 159 -12.11 -17.41 9.31
N GLU A 160 -13.16 -17.05 10.07
CA GLU A 160 -13.52 -15.65 10.35
C GLU A 160 -12.37 -14.88 11.02
N GLN A 161 -11.69 -15.51 11.99
CA GLN A 161 -10.59 -14.89 12.72
C GLN A 161 -9.35 -14.71 11.83
N LEU A 162 -9.09 -15.68 10.93
CA LEU A 162 -8.05 -15.57 9.91
C LEU A 162 -8.32 -14.43 8.93
N SER A 163 -9.55 -14.25 8.46
CA SER A 163 -9.88 -13.11 7.58
C SER A 163 -9.68 -11.77 8.29
N VAL A 164 -10.10 -11.65 9.55
CA VAL A 164 -9.86 -10.45 10.36
C VAL A 164 -8.36 -10.20 10.53
N LEU A 165 -7.56 -11.25 10.74
CA LEU A 165 -6.11 -11.16 10.82
C LEU A 165 -5.50 -10.65 9.51
N TYR A 166 -5.85 -11.22 8.36
CA TYR A 166 -5.34 -10.76 7.06
C TYR A 166 -5.67 -9.29 6.80
N GLU A 167 -6.90 -8.87 7.14
CA GLU A 167 -7.28 -7.46 7.07
C GLU A 167 -6.40 -6.57 7.96
N PHE A 168 -6.26 -6.91 9.24
CA PHE A 168 -5.48 -6.10 10.17
C PHE A 168 -4.01 -6.07 9.77
N SER A 169 -3.39 -7.23 9.53
CA SER A 169 -1.99 -7.32 9.09
C SER A 169 -1.73 -6.46 7.85
N PHE A 170 -2.62 -6.50 6.85
CA PHE A 170 -2.49 -5.67 5.66
C PHE A 170 -2.61 -4.17 5.95
N LYS A 171 -3.62 -3.76 6.74
CA LYS A 171 -3.84 -2.34 7.09
C LYS A 171 -2.71 -1.72 7.90
N LEU A 172 -2.00 -2.53 8.68
CA LEU A 172 -0.92 -2.09 9.55
C LEU A 172 0.44 -2.00 8.83
N LEU A 173 0.55 -2.51 7.59
CA LEU A 173 1.78 -2.38 6.82
C LEU A 173 2.11 -0.89 6.57
N PRO A 174 3.38 -0.46 6.72
CA PRO A 174 3.79 0.93 6.49
C PRO A 174 3.40 1.45 5.11
N ASP A 175 3.53 0.58 4.12
CA ASP A 175 3.19 0.85 2.73
C ASP A 175 1.68 1.12 2.55
N THR A 176 0.83 0.26 3.12
CA THR A 176 -0.64 0.47 3.15
C THR A 176 -1.02 1.75 3.87
N VAL A 177 -0.39 2.04 5.01
CA VAL A 177 -0.62 3.29 5.77
C VAL A 177 -0.24 4.51 4.92
N THR A 178 0.89 4.46 4.23
CA THR A 178 1.37 5.52 3.34
C THR A 178 0.41 5.74 2.19
N LYS A 179 -0.02 4.67 1.51
CA LYS A 179 -0.99 4.73 0.40
C LYS A 179 -2.32 5.34 0.84
N ARG A 180 -2.81 4.94 2.02
CA ARG A 180 -4.03 5.53 2.62
C ARG A 180 -3.83 7.00 3.00
N ALA A 181 -2.65 7.37 3.49
CA ALA A 181 -2.32 8.77 3.77
C ALA A 181 -2.26 9.61 2.50
N THR A 182 -1.74 9.07 1.38
CA THR A 182 -1.73 9.73 0.07
C THR A 182 -3.13 9.79 -0.55
N ALA A 183 -3.97 8.78 -0.32
CA ALA A 183 -5.34 8.74 -0.82
C ALA A 183 -6.26 9.81 -0.20
N ARG A 184 -6.02 10.21 1.06
CA ARG A 184 -6.85 11.23 1.75
C ARG A 184 -6.81 12.61 1.08
N PRO A 185 -5.64 13.25 0.83
CA PRO A 185 -5.58 14.51 0.10
C PRO A 185 -6.17 14.42 -1.31
N LEU A 186 -6.02 13.27 -1.98
CA LEU A 186 -6.63 13.05 -3.29
C LEU A 186 -8.17 13.06 -3.20
N LEU A 187 -8.71 12.36 -2.19
CA LEU A 187 -10.13 12.35 -1.91
C LEU A 187 -10.65 13.76 -1.52
N ASP A 188 -9.90 14.50 -0.69
CA ASP A 188 -10.23 15.89 -0.35
C ASP A 188 -10.26 16.78 -1.59
N LYS A 189 -9.28 16.62 -2.48
CA LYS A 189 -9.24 17.34 -3.76
C LYS A 189 -10.47 17.02 -4.61
N PHE A 190 -10.78 15.74 -4.84
CA PHE A 190 -11.93 15.36 -5.66
C PHE A 190 -13.26 15.78 -5.04
N THR A 191 -13.42 15.66 -3.73
CA THR A 191 -14.63 16.10 -3.03
C THR A 191 -14.81 17.62 -3.09
N SER A 192 -13.72 18.40 -3.15
CA SER A 192 -13.81 19.86 -3.34
C SER A 192 -14.38 20.28 -4.71
N LEU A 193 -14.34 19.39 -5.70
CA LEU A 193 -14.89 19.61 -7.04
C LEU A 193 -16.38 19.27 -7.15
N VAL A 194 -16.96 18.66 -6.11
CA VAL A 194 -18.38 18.33 -6.01
C VAL A 194 -19.07 19.40 -5.16
N ASP A 195 -20.22 19.88 -5.62
CA ASP A 195 -21.00 20.85 -4.87
C ASP A 195 -21.71 20.23 -3.66
N ASP A 196 -22.30 21.07 -2.81
CA ASP A 196 -22.94 20.63 -1.55
C ASP A 196 -24.16 19.70 -1.78
N ASP A 197 -24.76 19.75 -2.97
CA ASP A 197 -25.90 18.91 -3.37
C ASP A 197 -25.44 17.56 -3.95
N GLY A 198 -24.13 17.36 -4.17
CA GLY A 198 -23.58 16.14 -4.74
C GLY A 198 -23.54 16.14 -6.28
N GLU A 199 -23.73 17.30 -6.90
CA GLU A 199 -23.63 17.50 -8.34
C GLU A 199 -22.19 17.90 -8.73
N ILE A 200 -21.83 17.57 -9.97
CA ILE A 200 -20.51 17.85 -10.53
C ILE A 200 -20.65 18.32 -11.98
N SER A 201 -19.90 19.36 -12.35
CA SER A 201 -19.87 19.83 -13.74
C SER A 201 -19.12 18.85 -14.63
N ALA A 202 -19.46 18.79 -15.92
CA ALA A 202 -18.77 17.93 -16.89
C ALA A 202 -17.24 18.17 -16.91
N HIS A 203 -16.82 19.44 -16.85
CA HIS A 203 -15.41 19.81 -16.79
C HIS A 203 -14.68 19.21 -15.56
N PHE A 204 -15.31 19.23 -14.38
CA PHE A 204 -14.71 18.66 -13.18
C PHE A 204 -14.75 17.13 -13.17
N LEU A 205 -15.77 16.52 -13.79
CA LEU A 205 -15.82 15.09 -13.98
C LEU A 205 -14.65 14.61 -14.87
N ASP A 206 -14.43 15.28 -16.00
CA ASP A 206 -13.31 15.00 -16.89
C ASP A 206 -11.96 15.17 -16.16
N GLN A 207 -11.82 16.22 -15.35
CA GLN A 207 -10.64 16.45 -14.53
C GLN A 207 -10.37 15.29 -13.55
N ILE A 208 -11.40 14.75 -12.87
CA ILE A 208 -11.25 13.59 -11.99
C ILE A 208 -10.80 12.37 -12.79
N HIS A 209 -11.39 12.12 -13.96
CA HIS A 209 -11.05 10.98 -14.80
C HIS A 209 -9.61 11.05 -15.32
N GLU A 210 -9.17 12.21 -15.81
CA GLU A 210 -7.80 12.43 -16.27
C GLU A 210 -6.79 12.21 -15.14
N GLU A 211 -7.08 12.74 -13.95
CA GLU A 211 -6.20 12.60 -12.80
C GLU A 211 -6.16 11.15 -12.29
N ALA A 212 -7.32 10.47 -12.20
CA ALA A 212 -7.42 9.06 -11.85
C ALA A 212 -6.66 8.16 -12.84
N ALA A 213 -6.65 8.49 -14.13
CA ALA A 213 -5.86 7.78 -15.13
C ALA A 213 -4.35 8.05 -15.03
N SER A 214 -3.97 9.29 -14.73
CA SER A 214 -2.56 9.68 -14.66
C SER A 214 -1.81 9.07 -13.49
N ILE A 215 -2.47 8.85 -12.35
CA ILE A 215 -1.82 8.40 -11.11
C ILE A 215 -1.24 6.98 -11.24
N PRO A 216 -2.00 5.94 -11.68
CA PRO A 216 -1.46 4.59 -11.87
C PRO A 216 -0.53 4.44 -13.08
N MET A 217 -0.61 5.38 -14.03
CA MET A 217 0.31 5.41 -15.18
C MET A 217 1.72 5.88 -14.78
N ASN A 218 1.79 6.87 -13.89
CA ASN A 218 3.05 7.46 -13.44
C ASN A 218 3.63 6.75 -12.20
N ASN A 219 2.83 5.93 -11.52
CA ASN A 219 3.22 5.26 -10.30
C ASN A 219 2.68 3.82 -10.27
N TYR A 220 3.57 2.85 -10.09
CA TYR A 220 3.23 1.43 -9.93
C TYR A 220 2.17 1.17 -8.85
N ASP A 221 2.20 1.97 -7.78
CA ASP A 221 1.27 1.89 -6.65
C ASP A 221 0.00 2.74 -6.83
N GLY A 222 -0.13 3.46 -7.94
CA GLY A 222 -1.19 4.44 -8.14
C GLY A 222 -2.59 3.82 -8.11
N MET A 223 -2.78 2.60 -8.62
CA MET A 223 -4.06 1.90 -8.55
C MET A 223 -4.46 1.58 -7.10
N GLN A 224 -3.50 1.26 -6.22
CA GLN A 224 -3.78 1.06 -4.79
C GLN A 224 -4.20 2.36 -4.10
N ILE A 225 -3.59 3.49 -4.48
CA ILE A 225 -3.98 4.81 -3.96
C ILE A 225 -5.41 5.16 -4.36
N ILE A 226 -5.79 4.95 -5.63
CA ILE A 226 -7.17 5.17 -6.10
C ILE A 226 -8.14 4.24 -5.34
N ALA A 227 -7.82 2.96 -5.22
CA ALA A 227 -8.67 2.02 -4.51
C ALA A 227 -8.84 2.39 -3.02
N HIS A 228 -7.78 2.84 -2.35
CA HIS A 228 -7.88 3.34 -0.99
C HIS A 228 -8.71 4.62 -0.89
N ALA A 229 -8.64 5.52 -1.87
CA ALA A 229 -9.48 6.72 -1.88
C ALA A 229 -10.98 6.35 -1.94
N ILE A 230 -11.34 5.34 -2.74
CA ILE A 230 -12.72 4.80 -2.81
C ILE A 230 -13.14 4.17 -1.49
N ILE A 231 -12.26 3.40 -0.84
CA ILE A 231 -12.59 2.71 0.43
C ILE A 231 -12.77 3.72 1.56
N LEU A 232 -11.92 4.76 1.61
CA LEU A 232 -11.96 5.79 2.66
C LEU A 232 -13.28 6.59 2.69
N THR A 233 -14.06 6.62 1.60
CA THR A 233 -15.35 7.34 1.60
C THR A 233 -16.39 6.72 2.51
N ASP A 234 -16.26 5.43 2.86
CA ASP A 234 -17.15 4.72 3.81
C ASP A 234 -16.57 4.66 5.24
N GLU A 235 -15.45 5.32 5.49
CA GLU A 235 -14.81 5.40 6.80
C GLU A 235 -15.11 6.71 7.55
N ASP A 236 -14.89 6.68 8.87
CA ASP A 236 -15.15 7.82 9.76
C ASP A 236 -14.38 9.08 9.30
N GLY A 237 -15.11 10.17 9.05
CA GLY A 237 -14.60 11.43 8.50
C GLY A 237 -15.23 11.80 7.15
N TYR A 238 -15.51 10.80 6.30
CA TYR A 238 -16.20 10.99 5.02
C TYR A 238 -17.55 10.27 4.99
N LYS A 239 -17.76 9.32 5.90
CA LYS A 239 -19.01 8.60 6.08
C LYS A 239 -20.19 9.57 6.18
N ASN A 240 -21.18 9.38 5.30
CA ASN A 240 -22.37 10.22 5.12
C ASN A 240 -22.17 11.54 4.35
N SER A 241 -20.98 11.84 3.82
CA SER A 241 -20.78 12.97 2.91
C SER A 241 -21.38 12.66 1.55
N CYS A 242 -22.33 13.48 1.08
CA CYS A 242 -22.88 13.41 -0.27
C CYS A 242 -21.77 13.54 -1.32
N LYS A 243 -20.82 14.44 -1.09
CA LYS A 243 -19.66 14.67 -1.97
C LYS A 243 -18.76 13.45 -2.06
N ALA A 244 -18.40 12.87 -0.91
CA ALA A 244 -17.55 11.69 -0.88
C ALA A 244 -18.21 10.50 -1.57
N LYS A 245 -19.52 10.32 -1.35
CA LYS A 245 -20.30 9.28 -2.05
C LYS A 245 -20.33 9.52 -3.57
N LYS A 246 -20.48 10.76 -4.02
CA LYS A 246 -20.43 11.08 -5.45
C LYS A 246 -19.06 10.75 -6.07
N VAL A 247 -17.98 11.11 -5.39
CA VAL A 247 -16.61 10.75 -5.82
C VAL A 247 -16.43 9.24 -5.85
N GLN A 248 -16.96 8.52 -4.85
CA GLN A 248 -16.95 7.06 -4.81
C GLN A 248 -17.62 6.46 -6.06
N GLU A 249 -18.81 6.93 -6.42
CA GLU A 249 -19.55 6.50 -7.62
C GLU A 249 -18.76 6.77 -8.91
N ILE A 250 -18.16 7.95 -9.03
CA ILE A 250 -17.35 8.34 -10.20
C ILE A 250 -16.14 7.43 -10.35
N LEU A 251 -15.35 7.24 -9.29
CA LEU A 251 -14.15 6.43 -9.33
C LEU A 251 -14.44 4.94 -9.55
N LEU A 252 -15.52 4.42 -8.96
CA LEU A 252 -15.98 3.04 -9.22
C LEU A 252 -16.40 2.87 -10.69
N SER A 253 -17.13 3.83 -11.25
CA SER A 253 -17.51 3.83 -12.68
C SER A 253 -16.27 3.87 -13.59
N TRP A 254 -15.28 4.68 -13.23
CA TRP A 254 -14.01 4.74 -13.94
C TRP A 254 -13.23 3.40 -13.88
N ILE A 255 -13.16 2.74 -12.71
CA ILE A 255 -12.57 1.39 -12.62
C ILE A 255 -13.31 0.40 -13.52
N LEU A 256 -14.64 0.44 -13.53
CA LEU A 256 -15.46 -0.45 -14.36
C LEU A 256 -15.25 -0.20 -15.85
N SER A 257 -15.02 1.03 -16.29
CA SER A 257 -14.73 1.33 -17.70
C SER A 257 -13.39 0.74 -18.14
N ILE A 258 -12.39 0.68 -17.24
CA ILE A 258 -11.11 0.00 -17.48
C ILE A 258 -11.32 -1.51 -17.68
N ILE A 259 -12.10 -2.15 -16.79
CA ILE A 259 -12.30 -3.61 -16.80
C ILE A 259 -13.17 -4.05 -17.98
N HIS A 260 -14.29 -3.36 -18.24
CA HIS A 260 -15.23 -3.75 -19.29
C HIS A 260 -14.83 -3.29 -20.69
N LYS A 261 -13.83 -2.41 -20.83
CA LYS A 261 -13.46 -1.78 -22.12
C LYS A 261 -14.65 -1.12 -22.84
N THR A 262 -15.70 -0.78 -22.08
CA THR A 262 -16.91 -0.17 -22.62
C THR A 262 -16.71 1.32 -22.74
N ASP A 263 -16.79 1.79 -24.00
CA ASP A 263 -16.63 3.17 -24.50
C ASP A 263 -15.20 3.74 -24.51
N ALA A 264 -14.32 3.13 -25.32
CA ALA A 264 -13.07 3.74 -25.73
C ALA A 264 -13.20 4.41 -27.12
N GLN A 265 -13.68 5.67 -27.15
CA GLN A 265 -13.19 6.62 -28.17
C GLN A 265 -12.04 7.49 -27.64
N GLN A 266 -11.69 7.40 -26.36
CA GLN A 266 -10.61 8.21 -25.76
C GLN A 266 -9.60 7.44 -24.90
N CYS A 267 -9.74 6.12 -24.71
CA CYS A 267 -8.89 5.34 -23.81
C CYS A 267 -8.22 4.12 -24.47
N GLU A 268 -7.85 4.21 -25.75
CA GLU A 268 -7.34 3.05 -26.51
C GLU A 268 -5.89 2.63 -26.16
N MET A 269 -5.09 3.46 -25.48
CA MET A 269 -3.65 3.18 -25.31
C MET A 269 -3.26 2.47 -24.01
N PHE A 270 -4.11 2.44 -22.97
CA PHE A 270 -3.73 2.03 -21.61
C PHE A 270 -4.59 0.99 -20.87
N PRO A 271 -5.71 0.45 -21.39
CA PRO A 271 -6.68 -0.26 -20.57
C PRO A 271 -6.16 -1.60 -20.04
N VAL A 272 -5.36 -2.33 -20.83
CA VAL A 272 -4.83 -3.65 -20.44
C VAL A 272 -3.85 -3.55 -19.26
N GLN A 273 -3.03 -2.49 -19.22
CA GLN A 273 -2.07 -2.30 -18.13
C GLN A 273 -2.78 -1.94 -16.82
N LEU A 274 -3.79 -1.08 -16.88
CA LEU A 274 -4.60 -0.69 -15.71
C LEU A 274 -5.46 -1.85 -15.21
N GLU A 275 -6.06 -2.63 -16.11
CA GLU A 275 -6.81 -3.83 -15.78
C GLU A 275 -5.93 -4.82 -15.01
N ASN A 276 -4.71 -5.08 -15.49
CA ASN A 276 -3.75 -5.93 -14.79
C ASN A 276 -3.37 -5.38 -13.41
N GLN A 277 -3.08 -4.08 -13.30
CA GLN A 277 -2.80 -3.45 -12.00
C GLN A 277 -3.98 -3.57 -11.03
N PHE A 278 -5.21 -3.48 -11.52
CA PHE A 278 -6.42 -3.66 -10.71
C PHE A 278 -6.51 -5.09 -10.17
N TRP A 279 -6.29 -6.11 -11.00
CA TRP A 279 -6.35 -7.50 -10.54
C TRP A 279 -5.15 -7.91 -9.67
N MET A 280 -4.07 -7.13 -9.66
CA MET A 280 -2.93 -7.29 -8.76
C MET A 280 -3.13 -6.61 -7.39
N LEU A 281 -4.28 -5.96 -7.15
CA LEU A 281 -4.59 -5.38 -5.85
C LEU A 281 -4.71 -6.47 -4.78
N HIS A 282 -4.39 -6.11 -3.54
CA HIS A 282 -4.49 -7.01 -2.40
C HIS A 282 -5.93 -7.56 -2.23
N PRO A 283 -6.12 -8.85 -1.89
CA PRO A 283 -7.44 -9.48 -1.71
C PRO A 283 -8.43 -8.65 -0.88
N TRP A 284 -7.95 -8.08 0.23
CA TRP A 284 -8.76 -7.21 1.09
C TRP A 284 -9.30 -5.98 0.34
N ILE A 285 -8.50 -5.32 -0.49
CA ILE A 285 -8.92 -4.15 -1.28
C ILE A 285 -10.02 -4.57 -2.26
N LEU A 286 -9.81 -5.64 -3.02
CA LEU A 286 -10.79 -6.16 -4.00
C LEU A 286 -12.11 -6.52 -3.31
N ALA A 287 -12.05 -7.13 -2.12
CA ALA A 287 -13.23 -7.46 -1.34
C ALA A 287 -13.96 -6.21 -0.80
N GLN A 288 -13.24 -5.18 -0.36
CA GLN A 288 -13.85 -3.90 0.01
C GLN A 288 -14.54 -3.24 -1.19
N LEU A 289 -13.87 -3.17 -2.35
CA LEU A 289 -14.48 -2.60 -3.56
C LEU A 289 -15.73 -3.39 -3.99
N SER A 290 -15.71 -4.71 -3.84
CA SER A 290 -16.87 -5.57 -4.09
C SER A 290 -18.04 -5.29 -3.14
N SER A 291 -17.77 -4.86 -1.91
CA SER A 291 -18.79 -4.42 -0.95
C SER A 291 -19.45 -3.09 -1.32
N LEU A 292 -18.73 -2.26 -2.07
CA LEU A 292 -19.19 -0.93 -2.51
C LEU A 292 -19.85 -0.97 -3.90
N SER A 293 -19.50 -1.95 -4.75
CA SER A 293 -20.05 -2.11 -6.09
C SER A 293 -20.37 -3.56 -6.42
N TYR A 294 -21.66 -3.83 -6.67
CA TYR A 294 -22.14 -5.15 -7.12
C TYR A 294 -21.50 -5.58 -8.45
N GLN A 295 -21.23 -4.65 -9.36
CA GLN A 295 -20.60 -4.98 -10.65
C GLN A 295 -19.16 -5.43 -10.46
N ILE A 296 -18.41 -4.80 -9.56
CA ILE A 296 -17.06 -5.25 -9.19
C ILE A 296 -17.12 -6.61 -8.51
N PHE A 297 -18.09 -6.82 -7.60
CA PHE A 297 -18.30 -8.14 -6.97
C PHE A 297 -18.51 -9.24 -8.01
N ASP A 298 -19.41 -9.02 -8.99
CA ASP A 298 -19.70 -10.02 -10.02
C ASP A 298 -18.45 -10.33 -10.85
N LEU A 299 -17.76 -9.30 -11.36
CA LEU A 299 -16.52 -9.45 -12.13
C LEU A 299 -15.43 -10.20 -11.37
N TYR A 300 -15.20 -9.82 -10.11
CA TYR A 300 -14.18 -10.43 -9.27
C TYR A 300 -14.55 -11.87 -8.93
N GLY A 301 -15.81 -12.14 -8.56
CA GLY A 301 -16.31 -13.49 -8.32
C GLY A 301 -16.17 -14.41 -9.54
N GLN A 302 -16.52 -13.94 -10.75
CA GLN A 302 -16.32 -14.70 -11.99
C GLN A 302 -14.84 -14.97 -12.27
N THR A 303 -13.97 -14.00 -11.96
CA THR A 303 -12.51 -14.16 -12.10
C THR A 303 -11.99 -15.24 -11.15
N LEU A 304 -12.43 -15.25 -9.89
CA LEU A 304 -12.04 -16.28 -8.92
C LEU A 304 -12.55 -17.67 -9.33
N ILE A 305 -13.77 -17.79 -9.84
CA ILE A 305 -14.31 -19.04 -10.39
C ILE A 305 -13.47 -19.51 -11.58
N SER A 306 -13.07 -18.60 -12.47
CA SER A 306 -12.18 -18.92 -13.60
C SER A 306 -10.83 -19.46 -13.11
N CYS A 307 -10.21 -18.81 -12.12
CA CYS A 307 -8.96 -19.25 -11.50
C CYS A 307 -9.11 -20.64 -10.86
N MET A 308 -10.17 -20.86 -10.06
CA MET A 308 -10.47 -22.17 -9.48
C MET A 308 -10.60 -23.25 -10.55
N ASN A 309 -11.33 -22.97 -11.64
CA ASN A 309 -11.50 -23.91 -12.73
C ASN A 309 -10.20 -24.23 -13.48
N GLN A 310 -9.30 -23.25 -13.62
CA GLN A 310 -7.97 -23.49 -14.18
C GLN A 310 -7.14 -24.38 -13.26
N GLU A 311 -7.15 -24.11 -11.96
CA GLU A 311 -6.44 -24.89 -10.96
C GLU A 311 -6.97 -26.34 -10.88
N LYS A 312 -8.30 -26.52 -10.86
CA LYS A 312 -8.96 -27.84 -10.99
C LYS A 312 -8.46 -28.61 -12.22
N LYS A 313 -8.42 -27.96 -13.40
CA LYS A 313 -7.94 -28.57 -14.65
C LYS A 313 -6.46 -28.96 -14.61
N ILE A 314 -5.61 -28.12 -14.02
CA ILE A 314 -4.17 -28.39 -13.87
C ILE A 314 -3.96 -29.61 -12.98
N HIS A 315 -4.59 -29.63 -11.80
CA HIS A 315 -4.46 -30.75 -10.87
C HIS A 315 -5.06 -32.05 -11.43
N GLN A 316 -6.19 -31.97 -12.14
CA GLN A 316 -6.77 -33.13 -12.80
C GLN A 316 -5.84 -33.71 -13.88
N ARG A 317 -5.22 -32.85 -14.72
CA ARG A 317 -4.24 -33.29 -15.73
C ARG A 317 -3.02 -33.94 -15.08
N ASN A 318 -2.49 -33.33 -14.03
CA ASN A 318 -1.33 -33.86 -13.29
C ASN A 318 -1.66 -35.22 -12.64
N TYR A 319 -2.85 -35.35 -12.06
CA TYR A 319 -3.34 -36.60 -11.49
C TYR A 319 -3.45 -37.72 -12.53
N VAL A 320 -4.10 -37.44 -13.67
CA VAL A 320 -4.23 -38.40 -14.77
C VAL A 320 -2.87 -38.78 -15.36
N HIS A 321 -1.96 -37.82 -15.53
CA HIS A 321 -0.61 -38.09 -16.00
C HIS A 321 0.14 -39.03 -15.04
N ARG A 322 0.08 -38.77 -13.73
CA ARG A 322 0.71 -39.64 -12.71
C ARG A 322 0.14 -41.07 -12.71
N LEU A 323 -1.18 -41.21 -12.86
CA LEU A 323 -1.81 -42.53 -12.99
C LEU A 323 -1.32 -43.32 -14.21
N ILE A 324 -0.97 -42.62 -15.30
CA ILE A 324 -0.46 -43.23 -16.53
C ILE A 324 1.04 -43.53 -16.45
N THR A 325 1.84 -42.67 -15.80
CA THR A 325 3.30 -42.81 -15.77
C THR A 325 3.84 -43.68 -14.65
N ASP A 326 3.21 -43.69 -13.47
CA ASP A 326 3.90 -44.24 -12.28
C ASP A 326 3.56 -45.69 -11.94
N GLY A 327 2.46 -46.28 -12.45
CA GLY A 327 2.21 -47.73 -12.45
C GLY A 327 2.30 -48.55 -11.14
N SER A 328 2.84 -48.02 -10.03
CA SER A 328 3.03 -48.70 -8.76
C SER A 328 3.46 -47.70 -7.68
N ASN A 329 2.80 -47.79 -6.53
CA ASN A 329 3.31 -47.48 -5.19
C ASN A 329 4.54 -46.57 -5.12
N ASN A 330 4.33 -45.28 -4.81
CA ASN A 330 5.29 -44.54 -4.00
C ASN A 330 4.55 -43.66 -2.99
N ASN A 331 4.95 -43.84 -1.73
CA ASN A 331 4.56 -43.09 -0.55
C ASN A 331 5.21 -41.69 -0.52
N ASP A 332 5.18 -40.96 -1.63
CA ASP A 332 5.65 -39.58 -1.60
C ASP A 332 4.51 -38.68 -1.08
N ASP A 333 4.83 -38.10 0.07
CA ASP A 333 4.09 -37.10 0.85
C ASP A 333 4.10 -35.74 0.12
N ASP A 334 3.78 -35.76 -1.17
CA ASP A 334 3.59 -34.56 -1.98
C ASP A 334 2.14 -34.12 -1.81
N SER A 335 1.89 -33.38 -0.74
CA SER A 335 0.67 -32.59 -0.59
C SER A 335 0.51 -31.73 -1.85
N ILE A 336 -0.49 -32.06 -2.66
CA ILE A 336 -0.93 -31.16 -3.73
C ILE A 336 -1.64 -30.02 -3.00
N ILE A 337 -0.89 -28.96 -2.70
CA ILE A 337 -1.36 -27.80 -1.96
C ILE A 337 -2.11 -26.89 -2.94
N ILE A 338 -3.34 -26.53 -2.60
CA ILE A 338 -4.10 -25.48 -3.29
C ILE A 338 -3.33 -24.19 -3.16
N ASN A 339 -3.29 -23.39 -4.23
CA ASN A 339 -2.66 -22.09 -4.23
C ASN A 339 -3.18 -21.26 -3.04
N PRO A 340 -2.33 -21.00 -2.02
CA PRO A 340 -2.77 -20.33 -0.80
C PRO A 340 -3.33 -18.93 -1.09
N GLN A 341 -2.86 -18.28 -2.17
CA GLN A 341 -3.37 -16.99 -2.61
C GLN A 341 -4.86 -17.06 -2.99
N LEU A 342 -5.30 -18.11 -3.68
CA LEU A 342 -6.70 -18.25 -4.09
C LEU A 342 -7.62 -18.40 -2.88
N SER A 343 -7.15 -19.13 -1.86
CA SER A 343 -7.85 -19.25 -0.58
C SER A 343 -7.99 -17.88 0.10
N GLU A 344 -6.92 -17.09 0.15
CA GLU A 344 -6.95 -15.72 0.71
C GLU A 344 -7.98 -14.82 0.01
N HIS A 345 -8.08 -14.90 -1.33
CA HIS A 345 -9.07 -14.15 -2.10
C HIS A 345 -10.51 -14.51 -1.74
N TRP A 346 -10.82 -15.81 -1.60
CA TRP A 346 -12.16 -16.27 -1.21
C TRP A 346 -12.49 -15.95 0.26
N MET A 347 -11.54 -16.13 1.17
CA MET A 347 -11.71 -15.75 2.58
C MET A 347 -12.02 -14.25 2.71
N ALA A 348 -11.28 -13.41 1.98
CA ALA A 348 -11.47 -11.96 2.01
C ALA A 348 -12.88 -11.55 1.56
N LEU A 349 -13.49 -12.25 0.60
CA LEU A 349 -14.88 -12.02 0.16
C LEU A 349 -15.91 -12.60 1.15
N LYS A 350 -15.73 -13.85 1.57
CA LYS A 350 -16.70 -14.58 2.40
C LYS A 350 -16.90 -13.93 3.76
N TYR A 351 -15.85 -13.35 4.32
CA TYR A 351 -15.87 -12.76 5.66
C TYR A 351 -15.90 -11.23 5.64
N GLN A 352 -16.35 -10.63 4.53
CA GLN A 352 -16.72 -9.22 4.51
C GLN A 352 -17.86 -8.90 5.47
N LYS A 353 -17.86 -7.68 6.03
CA LYS A 353 -18.94 -7.18 6.89
C LYS A 353 -20.25 -6.98 6.14
N ASN A 354 -20.22 -6.88 4.82
CA ASN A 354 -21.40 -6.70 3.99
C ASN A 354 -22.12 -8.05 3.81
N GLU A 355 -23.23 -8.23 4.55
CA GLU A 355 -24.05 -9.46 4.56
C GLU A 355 -24.49 -9.90 3.16
N ARG A 356 -24.76 -8.94 2.25
CA ARG A 356 -25.15 -9.27 0.87
C ARG A 356 -23.99 -9.90 0.10
N VAL A 357 -22.77 -9.35 0.22
CA VAL A 357 -21.58 -9.92 -0.42
C VAL A 357 -21.28 -11.29 0.16
N GLN A 358 -21.35 -11.45 1.48
CA GLN A 358 -21.16 -12.73 2.14
C GLN A 358 -22.16 -13.78 1.63
N PHE A 359 -23.46 -13.43 1.57
CA PHE A 359 -24.50 -14.31 1.06
C PHE A 359 -24.24 -14.75 -0.38
N LEU A 360 -23.94 -13.79 -1.28
CA LEU A 360 -23.66 -14.08 -2.67
C LEU A 360 -22.38 -14.93 -2.84
N THR A 361 -21.35 -14.67 -2.03
CA THR A 361 -20.11 -15.45 -2.02
C THR A 361 -20.38 -16.90 -1.62
N ASN A 362 -21.21 -17.14 -0.60
CA ASN A 362 -21.63 -18.47 -0.21
C ASN A 362 -22.37 -19.18 -1.35
N GLN A 363 -23.30 -18.50 -2.04
CA GLN A 363 -23.99 -19.08 -3.20
C GLN A 363 -23.03 -19.48 -4.33
N LEU A 364 -22.01 -18.66 -4.61
CA LEU A 364 -21.00 -18.97 -5.62
C LEU A 364 -20.18 -20.22 -5.23
N LEU A 365 -19.73 -20.28 -3.97
CA LEU A 365 -18.97 -21.42 -3.43
C LEU A 365 -19.81 -22.70 -3.41
N GLU A 366 -21.08 -22.64 -3.00
CA GLU A 366 -22.01 -23.77 -3.04
C GLU A 366 -22.20 -24.29 -4.46
N ASN A 367 -22.50 -23.39 -5.40
CA ASN A 367 -22.73 -23.77 -6.79
C ASN A 367 -21.48 -24.39 -7.43
N ASP A 368 -20.30 -23.83 -7.15
CA ASP A 368 -19.03 -24.36 -7.64
C ASP A 368 -18.69 -25.73 -7.00
N TRP A 369 -18.98 -25.92 -5.70
CA TRP A 369 -18.88 -27.23 -5.04
C TRP A 369 -19.81 -28.27 -5.65
N PHE A 370 -21.10 -27.94 -5.84
CA PHE A 370 -22.05 -28.86 -6.47
C PHE A 370 -21.63 -29.22 -7.90
N THR A 371 -21.16 -28.25 -8.67
CA THR A 371 -20.64 -28.47 -10.02
C THR A 371 -19.44 -29.42 -9.99
N PHE A 372 -18.49 -29.18 -9.09
CA PHE A 372 -17.31 -30.02 -8.91
C PHE A 372 -17.68 -31.47 -8.55
N LYS A 373 -18.57 -31.66 -7.57
CA LYS A 373 -19.03 -32.97 -7.12
C LYS A 373 -19.72 -33.75 -8.25
N ASN A 374 -20.63 -33.10 -8.97
CA ASN A 374 -21.33 -33.72 -10.10
C ASN A 374 -20.37 -34.13 -11.24
N CYS A 375 -19.28 -33.39 -11.45
CA CYS A 375 -18.24 -33.76 -12.42
C CYS A 375 -17.38 -34.96 -11.96
N LEU A 376 -17.29 -35.20 -10.65
CA LEU A 376 -16.49 -36.29 -10.06
C LEU A 376 -17.26 -37.59 -9.83
N ASP A 377 -18.58 -37.53 -9.65
CA ASP A 377 -19.44 -38.71 -9.44
C ASP A 377 -19.14 -39.89 -10.38
N PRO A 378 -18.90 -39.70 -11.71
CA PRO A 378 -18.58 -40.80 -12.63
C PRO A 378 -17.24 -41.50 -12.36
N TYR A 379 -16.34 -40.88 -11.59
CA TYR A 379 -14.98 -41.34 -11.30
C TYR A 379 -14.79 -41.75 -9.83
N SER A 380 -15.85 -41.72 -9.02
CA SER A 380 -15.82 -42.08 -7.60
C SER A 380 -15.63 -43.60 -7.40
N THR A 381 -14.37 -44.05 -7.31
CA THR A 381 -14.05 -45.36 -6.73
C THR A 381 -14.00 -45.30 -5.20
N ARG A 382 -14.08 -46.44 -4.51
CA ARG A 382 -14.13 -46.56 -3.03
C ARG A 382 -12.97 -45.91 -2.26
N GLU A 383 -11.92 -45.49 -2.94
CA GLU A 383 -10.88 -44.61 -2.40
C GLU A 383 -11.16 -43.19 -2.93
N GLN A 384 -11.57 -42.29 -2.05
CA GLN A 384 -11.65 -40.86 -2.36
C GLN A 384 -10.33 -40.44 -2.99
N SER A 385 -10.36 -39.99 -4.24
CA SER A 385 -9.12 -39.58 -4.91
C SER A 385 -8.49 -38.45 -4.09
N LYS A 386 -7.16 -38.42 -3.93
CA LYS A 386 -6.45 -37.31 -3.25
C LYS A 386 -6.88 -35.93 -3.78
N PHE A 387 -7.32 -35.88 -5.05
CA PHE A 387 -7.92 -34.72 -5.70
C PHE A 387 -9.26 -34.27 -5.08
N GLU A 388 -10.15 -35.19 -4.70
CA GLU A 388 -11.42 -34.88 -4.03
C GLU A 388 -11.18 -34.38 -2.61
N ILE A 389 -10.28 -35.03 -1.86
CA ILE A 389 -9.92 -34.64 -0.48
C ILE A 389 -9.35 -33.21 -0.46
N MET A 390 -8.46 -32.88 -1.40
CA MET A 390 -7.87 -31.54 -1.51
C MET A 390 -8.95 -30.45 -1.65
N TRP A 391 -9.93 -30.64 -2.53
CA TRP A 391 -11.02 -29.68 -2.69
C TRP A 391 -12.00 -29.70 -1.52
N ILE A 392 -12.26 -30.86 -0.90
CA ILE A 392 -13.02 -30.92 0.37
C ILE A 392 -12.34 -30.05 1.43
N ASP A 393 -11.01 -30.15 1.59
CA ASP A 393 -10.24 -29.37 2.55
C ASP A 393 -10.31 -27.86 2.24
N PHE A 394 -10.32 -27.47 0.96
CA PHE A 394 -10.59 -26.08 0.57
C PHE A 394 -11.92 -25.57 1.09
N TYR A 395 -13.03 -26.25 0.77
CA TYR A 395 -14.35 -25.78 1.19
C TYR A 395 -14.53 -25.88 2.71
N ASN A 396 -13.92 -26.88 3.36
CA ASN A 396 -13.83 -26.96 4.82
C ASN A 396 -13.10 -25.74 5.39
N SER A 397 -11.97 -25.33 4.80
CA SER A 397 -11.22 -24.13 5.23
C SER A 397 -12.03 -22.84 5.05
N MET A 398 -13.00 -22.86 4.12
CA MET A 398 -13.98 -21.79 3.95
C MET A 398 -15.17 -21.91 4.91
N GLY A 399 -15.27 -22.91 5.79
CA GLY A 399 -16.41 -23.12 6.68
C GLY A 399 -17.71 -23.47 5.95
N MET A 400 -17.63 -24.29 4.91
CA MET A 400 -18.80 -24.78 4.16
C MET A 400 -19.44 -26.05 4.76
N PHE A 401 -18.72 -26.80 5.59
CA PHE A 401 -19.12 -28.11 6.12
C PHE A 401 -18.88 -28.25 7.61
#